data_AF-A0A654U596-F1
#
_entry.id   AF-A0A654U596-F1
#
_cell.length_a   1.000
_cell.length_b   1.000
_cell.length_c   1.000
_cell.angle_alpha   90.00
_cell.angle_beta   90.00
_cell.angle_gamma   90.00
#
_symmetry.space_group_name_H-M   'P 1'
#
loop_
_entity.id
_entity.type
_entity.pdbx_description
1 polymer ?
#
loop_
_entity_poly.entity_id
_entity_poly.type
_entity_poly.pdbx_seq_one_letter_code
_entity_poly.pdbx_strand_id
1 'polypeptide(L)'
;METPDGEVTCTLRLMEEHAGGEKVFRIGRLCTKRDARGQGHSNRLLCAALAEVGDYPCRIDAQAYLTAMYAQHGFVRDGDEFLDDGIPHVPMLRPGSGQVERP
;
A
#
# COMPACT_ATOMS: atom_id res chain seq x y z
N MET A 1 -7.67 -12.47 1.09
CA MET A 1 -8.29 -13.28 0.02
C MET A 1 -8.04 -14.73 0.33
N GLU A 2 -9.06 -15.55 0.16
CA GLU A 2 -9.06 -16.96 0.52
C GLU A 2 -9.57 -17.80 -0.65
N THR A 3 -9.13 -19.05 -0.75
CA THR A 3 -9.76 -20.04 -1.64
C THR A 3 -11.14 -20.46 -1.09
N PRO A 4 -11.97 -21.15 -1.89
CA PRO A 4 -13.23 -21.73 -1.39
C PRO A 4 -13.05 -22.66 -0.19
N ASP A 5 -11.87 -23.28 -0.04
CA ASP A 5 -11.52 -24.18 1.06
C ASP A 5 -11.02 -23.43 2.31
N GLY A 6 -11.05 -22.09 2.31
CA GLY A 6 -10.64 -21.25 3.45
C GLY A 6 -9.13 -20.99 3.52
N GLU A 7 -8.37 -21.29 2.46
CA GLU A 7 -6.92 -21.08 2.46
C GLU A 7 -6.58 -19.63 2.09
N VAL A 8 -5.89 -18.90 2.98
CA VAL A 8 -5.44 -17.52 2.69
C VAL A 8 -4.39 -17.51 1.56
N THR A 9 -4.71 -16.82 0.46
CA THR A 9 -3.86 -16.68 -0.74
C THR A 9 -3.17 -15.32 -0.83
N CYS A 10 -3.79 -14.28 -0.29
CA CYS A 10 -3.26 -12.93 -0.28
C CYS A 10 -3.74 -12.17 0.95
N THR A 11 -2.87 -11.38 1.57
CA THR A 11 -3.17 -10.57 2.75
C THR A 11 -2.59 -9.16 2.59
N LEU A 12 -3.18 -8.23 3.33
CA LEU A 12 -2.75 -6.84 3.48
C LEU A 12 -3.18 -6.38 4.86
N ARG A 13 -2.35 -5.56 5.51
CA ARG A 13 -2.72 -4.84 6.74
C ARG A 13 -2.91 -3.37 6.41
N LEU A 14 -4.08 -2.84 6.78
CA LEU A 14 -4.38 -1.42 6.76
C LEU A 14 -4.42 -0.93 8.22
N MET A 15 -3.64 0.10 8.53
CA MET A 15 -3.62 0.73 9.84
C MET A 15 -4.07 2.18 9.71
N GLU A 16 -4.92 2.62 10.63
CA GLU A 16 -5.23 4.04 10.82
C GLU A 16 -4.25 4.62 11.85
N GLU A 17 -3.65 5.75 11.51
CA GLU A 17 -2.70 6.51 12.32
C GLU A 17 -3.18 7.96 12.44
N HIS A 18 -2.86 8.64 13.54
CA HIS A 18 -3.22 10.04 13.80
C HIS A 18 -1.95 10.87 13.96
N ALA A 19 -1.19 11.01 12.87
CA ALA A 19 0.08 11.72 12.89
C ALA A 19 -0.16 13.24 12.87
N GLY A 20 0.36 13.97 13.86
CA GLY A 20 0.19 15.42 13.92
C GLY A 20 -1.25 15.90 14.10
N GLY A 21 -2.16 15.02 14.54
CA GLY A 21 -3.60 15.31 14.66
C GLY A 21 -4.39 15.10 13.36
N GLU A 22 -3.74 14.68 12.27
CA GLU A 22 -4.40 14.34 11.01
C GLU A 22 -4.53 12.82 10.86
N LYS A 23 -5.69 12.39 10.38
CA LYS A 23 -5.96 10.98 10.08
C LYS A 23 -5.23 10.58 8.81
N VAL A 24 -4.36 9.58 8.92
CA VAL A 24 -3.58 9.00 7.82
C VAL A 24 -3.62 7.49 7.90
N PHE A 25 -3.55 6.81 6.77
CA PHE A 25 -3.48 5.36 6.73
C PHE A 25 -2.08 4.86 6.39
N ARG A 26 -1.74 3.66 6.86
CA ARG A 26 -0.54 2.94 6.45
C ARG A 26 -0.89 1.55 5.96
N ILE A 27 -0.45 1.23 4.75
CA ILE A 27 -0.50 -0.12 4.20
C ILE A 27 0.80 -0.85 4.51
N GLY A 28 0.69 -2.10 4.91
CA GLY A 28 1.83 -2.99 5.07
C GLY A 28 1.45 -4.45 4.91
N ARG A 29 2.46 -5.33 4.88
CA ARG A 29 2.27 -6.79 4.78
C ARG A 29 1.42 -7.22 3.59
N LEU A 30 1.47 -6.48 2.47
CA LEU A 30 0.86 -6.92 1.22
C LEU A 30 1.64 -8.13 0.68
N CYS A 31 1.09 -9.32 0.90
CA CYS A 31 1.76 -10.58 0.61
C CYS A 31 0.82 -11.50 -0.18
N THR A 32 1.33 -12.12 -1.24
CA THR A 32 0.62 -13.12 -2.03
C THR A 32 1.42 -14.42 -2.05
N LYS A 33 0.74 -15.54 -1.76
CA LYS A 33 1.32 -16.87 -1.91
C LYS A 33 1.89 -17.06 -3.31
N ARG A 34 3.02 -17.78 -3.39
CA ARG A 34 3.84 -17.83 -4.61
C ARG A 34 3.09 -18.45 -5.79
N ASP A 35 2.35 -19.52 -5.55
CA ASP A 35 1.48 -20.24 -6.49
C ASP A 35 0.23 -19.44 -6.91
N ALA A 36 -0.19 -18.46 -6.11
CA ALA A 36 -1.30 -17.56 -6.41
C ALA A 36 -0.87 -16.24 -7.09
N ARG A 37 0.42 -16.04 -7.37
CA ARG A 37 0.92 -14.82 -8.06
C ARG A 37 0.49 -14.79 -9.52
N GLY A 38 0.50 -13.58 -10.11
CA GLY A 38 0.11 -13.37 -11.52
C GLY A 38 -1.40 -13.33 -11.78
N GLN A 39 -2.23 -13.55 -10.75
CA GLN A 39 -3.70 -13.59 -10.87
C GLN A 39 -4.39 -12.28 -10.45
N GLY A 40 -3.62 -11.23 -10.16
CA GLY A 40 -4.16 -9.91 -9.80
C GLY A 40 -4.68 -9.76 -8.35
N HIS A 41 -4.50 -10.76 -7.47
CA HIS A 41 -4.99 -10.71 -6.08
C HIS A 41 -4.49 -9.50 -5.29
N SER A 42 -3.20 -9.18 -5.40
CA SER A 42 -2.61 -8.01 -4.72
C SER A 42 -3.27 -6.71 -5.13
N ASN A 43 -3.52 -6.54 -6.43
CA ASN A 43 -4.18 -5.36 -6.97
C ASN A 43 -5.62 -5.24 -6.42
N ARG A 44 -6.37 -6.35 -6.41
CA ARG A 44 -7.72 -6.39 -5.84
C ARG A 44 -7.76 -6.02 -4.35
N LEU A 45 -6.85 -6.58 -3.54
CA LEU A 45 -6.75 -6.22 -2.12
C LEU A 45 -6.34 -4.77 -1.92
N LEU A 46 -5.39 -4.27 -2.72
CA LEU A 46 -4.97 -2.88 -2.65
C LEU A 46 -6.13 -1.93 -2.98
N CYS A 47 -6.90 -2.21 -4.04
CA CYS A 47 -8.10 -1.43 -4.38
C CYS A 47 -9.14 -1.44 -3.24
N ALA A 48 -9.40 -2.60 -2.63
CA ALA A 48 -10.31 -2.70 -1.50
C ALA A 48 -9.81 -1.87 -0.31
N ALA A 49 -8.52 -1.96 0.03
CA ALA A 49 -7.93 -1.17 1.10
C ALA A 49 -8.00 0.33 0.81
N LEU A 50 -7.75 0.75 -0.43
CA LEU A 50 -7.84 2.16 -0.83
C LEU A 50 -9.28 2.69 -0.84
N ALA A 51 -10.28 1.83 -1.04
CA ALA A 51 -11.68 2.20 -0.87
C ALA A 51 -12.00 2.52 0.60
N GLU A 52 -11.44 1.77 1.55
CA GLU A 52 -11.56 2.05 2.99
C GLU A 52 -10.80 3.31 3.41
N VAL A 53 -9.64 3.56 2.79
CA VAL A 53 -8.87 4.80 2.99
C VAL A 53 -9.66 6.02 2.51
N GLY A 54 -10.38 5.91 1.39
CA GLY A 54 -11.12 7.00 0.78
C GLY A 54 -10.23 8.20 0.43
N ASP A 55 -10.60 9.34 1.02
CA ASP A 55 -10.02 10.66 0.76
C ASP A 55 -8.83 11.01 1.66
N TYR A 56 -8.48 10.15 2.60
CA TYR A 56 -7.35 10.36 3.51
C TYR A 56 -6.01 10.01 2.84
N PRO A 57 -4.89 10.63 3.28
CA PRO A 57 -3.57 10.23 2.84
C PRO A 57 -3.26 8.77 3.22
N CYS A 58 -2.43 8.10 2.43
CA CYS A 58 -2.00 6.73 2.68
C CYS A 58 -0.51 6.53 2.42
N ARG A 59 0.22 5.97 3.38
CA ARG A 59 1.65 5.69 3.30
C ARG A 59 1.93 4.21 3.11
N ILE A 60 3.03 3.93 2.43
CA ILE A 60 3.58 2.59 2.30
C ILE A 60 5.10 2.66 2.15
N ASP A 61 5.80 1.74 2.80
CA ASP A 61 7.21 1.49 2.51
C ASP A 61 7.25 0.35 1.47
N ALA A 62 7.30 0.73 0.19
CA ALA A 62 7.19 -0.21 -0.92
C ALA A 62 8.56 -0.80 -1.25
N GLN A 63 8.64 -2.11 -1.51
CA GLN A 63 9.83 -2.68 -2.15
C GLN A 63 10.11 -1.94 -3.46
N ALA A 64 11.38 -1.57 -3.71
CA ALA A 64 11.74 -0.67 -4.80
C ALA A 64 11.26 -1.17 -6.18
N TYR A 65 11.29 -2.48 -6.39
CA TYR A 65 10.82 -3.11 -7.63
C TYR A 65 9.29 -3.08 -7.83
N LEU A 66 8.51 -2.76 -6.79
CA LEU A 66 7.04 -2.63 -6.83
C LEU A 66 6.56 -1.18 -6.95
N THR A 67 7.46 -0.20 -6.96
CA THR A 67 7.10 1.24 -7.03
C THR A 67 6.18 1.55 -8.21
N ALA A 68 6.45 0.98 -9.39
CA ALA A 68 5.60 1.18 -10.58
C ALA A 68 4.18 0.59 -10.43
N MET A 69 4.01 -0.48 -9.65
CA MET A 69 2.69 -1.04 -9.34
C MET A 69 1.91 -0.06 -8.45
N TYR A 70 2.52 0.45 -7.38
CA TYR A 70 1.85 1.41 -6.49
C TYR A 70 1.60 2.77 -7.17
N ALA A 71 2.47 3.19 -8.09
CA ALA A 71 2.27 4.41 -8.87
C ALA A 71 0.97 4.38 -9.70
N GLN A 72 0.54 3.21 -10.18
CA GLN A 72 -0.75 3.05 -10.87
C GLN A 72 -1.97 3.32 -9.97
N HIS A 73 -1.76 3.31 -8.64
CA HIS A 73 -2.78 3.62 -7.63
C HIS A 73 -2.65 5.03 -7.04
N GLY A 74 -1.81 5.89 -7.64
CA GLY A 74 -1.62 7.28 -7.22
C GLY A 74 -0.61 7.48 -6.08
N PHE A 75 0.19 6.47 -5.75
CA PHE A 75 1.32 6.64 -4.84
C PHE A 75 2.49 7.30 -5.56
N VAL A 76 3.14 8.25 -4.88
CA VAL A 76 4.38 8.90 -5.33
C VAL A 76 5.48 8.64 -4.31
N ARG A 77 6.76 8.70 -4.72
CA ARG A 77 7.89 8.55 -3.79
C ARG A 77 7.87 9.73 -2.80
N ASP A 78 8.06 9.43 -1.52
CA ASP A 78 8.00 10.39 -0.38
C ASP A 78 9.27 10.30 0.48
N GLY A 79 10.41 9.99 -0.16
CA GLY A 79 11.69 9.86 0.52
C GLY A 79 12.70 9.03 -0.26
N ASP A 80 13.89 8.92 0.34
CA ASP A 80 15.00 8.17 -0.22
C ASP A 80 14.81 6.65 -0.07
N GLU A 81 15.45 5.90 -0.96
CA GLU A 81 15.50 4.45 -0.86
C GLU A 81 16.32 4.02 0.36
N PHE A 82 15.86 2.99 1.06
CA PHE A 82 16.53 2.40 2.21
C PHE A 82 16.49 0.87 2.13
N LEU A 83 17.38 0.19 2.86
CA LEU A 83 17.38 -1.26 2.96
C LEU A 83 16.56 -1.69 4.18
N ASP A 84 15.63 -2.62 3.98
CA ASP A 84 14.90 -3.32 5.05
C ASP A 84 15.07 -4.82 4.83
N ASP A 85 15.67 -5.51 5.81
CA ASP A 85 16.08 -6.92 5.72
C ASP A 85 16.86 -7.28 4.42
N GLY A 86 17.69 -6.36 3.94
CA GLY A 86 18.49 -6.54 2.72
C GLY A 86 17.71 -6.37 1.41
N ILE A 87 16.44 -5.99 1.47
CA ILE A 87 15.62 -5.68 0.30
C ILE A 87 15.50 -4.16 0.19
N PRO A 88 15.77 -3.57 -0.99
CA PRO A 88 15.55 -2.14 -1.21
C PRO A 88 14.06 -1.76 -1.10
N HIS A 89 13.78 -0.73 -0.31
CA HIS A 89 12.46 -0.16 -0.06
C HIS A 89 12.47 1.34 -0.28
N VAL A 90 11.31 1.87 -0.65
CA VAL A 90 11.10 3.26 -1.01
C VAL A 90 9.84 3.73 -0.28
N PRO A 91 9.91 4.78 0.56
CA PRO A 91 8.73 5.41 1.12
C PRO A 91 7.88 5.98 -0.01
N MET A 92 6.58 5.69 0.01
CA MET A 92 5.61 6.24 -0.93
C MET A 92 4.37 6.76 -0.21
N LEU A 93 3.80 7.83 -0.75
CA LEU A 93 2.60 8.50 -0.26
C LEU A 93 1.58 8.61 -1.38
N ARG A 94 0.34 8.19 -1.11
CA ARG A 94 -0.83 8.62 -1.87
C ARG A 94 -1.45 9.82 -1.13
N PRO A 95 -1.47 11.01 -1.73
CA PRO A 95 -2.05 12.19 -1.08
C PRO A 95 -3.57 12.01 -0.90
N GLY A 96 -4.10 12.58 0.18
CA GLY A 96 -5.54 12.69 0.37
C GLY A 96 -6.10 13.80 -0.52
N SER A 97 -7.39 13.72 -0.88
CA SER A 97 -8.05 14.74 -1.70
C SER A 97 -8.21 16.09 -0.97
N GLY A 98 -8.04 16.11 0.36
CA GLY A 98 -8.00 17.31 1.19
C GLY A 98 -6.63 18.04 1.25
N GLN A 99 -5.57 17.54 0.60
CA GLN A 99 -4.24 18.16 0.62
C GLN A 99 -3.78 18.72 -0.74
N VAL A 100 -4.69 18.90 -1.71
CA VAL A 100 -4.38 19.57 -2.99
C VAL A 100 -4.39 21.09 -2.82
N GLU A 101 -3.69 21.63 -1.82
CA GLU A 101 -3.25 23.04 -1.84
C GLU A 101 -1.94 23.17 -1.06
N ARG A 102 -0.85 23.37 -1.79
CA ARG A 102 0.29 24.15 -1.29
C ARG A 102 0.68 25.15 -2.39
N PRO A 103 0.49 26.47 -2.16
CA PRO A 103 1.06 27.50 -3.02
C PRO A 103 2.59 27.50 -2.99
#